data_AF-A0A3D4HUJ3-F1
#
_entry.id   AF-A0A3D4HUJ3-F1
#
_cell.length_a   1.000
_cell.length_b   1.000
_cell.length_c   1.000
_cell.angle_alpha   90.00
_cell.angle_beta   90.00
_cell.angle_gamma   90.00
#
_symmetry.space_group_name_H-M   'P 1'
#
loop_
_entity.id
_entity.type
_entity.pdbx_description
1 polymer ?
#
loop_
_entity_poly.entity_id
_entity_poly.type
_entity_poly.pdbx_seq_one_letter_code
_entity_poly.pdbx_strand_id
1 'polypeptide(L)'
;MESKRWVILAVLLCLIASGLTCSAKAQKDTAKPQQEATAHTVAAPERDRNGCVVMENSRYLMYLDEKTLGISIEDRETNFTYSSVIKDEKSNPSWQGFLNSGVSVEFYTQKSTMPERVDLIGGTPAITYSYYTDGFDALLSYEAYEFQMTVEVRLTEDGMTAGVKKDSIAEGETYKLGAVYLYPMFGATKLGEETGYMFVPEGAGALIDLKDNNSRYKTPYTKKIFGDNIGIDKFAVSEFGRPSVTEPEPVTMPVFGMVYTEEQQGFLGIAEDGRYNAQILAYPNGVITEYNWITAKFIFREVYTKQTTASTGVPSYEKDPYMRDIKIHYKLVSG
;
A
#
# COMPACT_ATOMS: atom_id res chain seq x y z
N MET A 1 32.92 -38.48 53.23
CA MET A 1 33.67 -39.58 52.57
C MET A 1 33.30 -39.49 51.10
N GLU A 2 34.13 -39.12 50.13
CA GLU A 2 35.59 -39.01 49.92
C GLU A 2 35.83 -37.74 49.05
N SER A 3 36.69 -36.77 49.39
CA SER A 3 38.12 -36.62 49.02
C SER A 3 38.46 -37.04 47.57
N LYS A 4 38.92 -36.19 46.65
CA LYS A 4 40.30 -35.63 46.52
C LYS A 4 40.33 -34.65 45.32
N ARG A 5 40.73 -33.37 45.49
CA ARG A 5 42.07 -32.75 45.25
C ARG A 5 42.39 -32.36 43.78
N TRP A 6 42.28 -31.05 43.52
CA TRP A 6 43.23 -30.09 42.92
C TRP A 6 44.48 -30.62 42.17
N VAL A 7 44.80 -30.05 41.00
CA VAL A 7 46.11 -29.40 40.68
C VAL A 7 45.95 -28.39 39.52
N ILE A 8 46.44 -27.17 39.74
CA ILE A 8 46.73 -26.10 38.78
C ILE A 8 48.17 -26.31 38.27
N LEU A 9 48.44 -26.16 36.96
CA LEU A 9 49.76 -25.73 36.50
C LEU A 9 49.70 -25.00 35.15
N ALA A 10 50.10 -23.74 35.17
CA ALA A 10 50.37 -22.91 34.01
C ALA A 10 51.86 -23.02 33.64
N VAL A 11 52.18 -23.11 32.34
CA VAL A 11 53.49 -22.68 31.80
C VAL A 11 53.28 -22.00 30.46
N LEU A 12 53.73 -20.75 30.41
CA LEU A 12 53.82 -19.81 29.31
C LEU A 12 55.12 -20.06 28.53
N LEU A 13 55.13 -19.97 27.19
CA LEU A 13 56.33 -19.50 26.46
C LEU A 13 55.95 -18.84 25.12
N CYS A 14 56.43 -17.61 24.94
CA CYS A 14 56.24 -16.69 23.81
C CYS A 14 57.14 -16.99 22.60
N LEU A 15 56.77 -16.45 21.42
CA LEU A 15 57.61 -15.77 20.40
C LEU A 15 56.69 -15.37 19.21
N ILE A 16 56.12 -14.16 19.17
CA ILE A 16 56.60 -12.89 18.54
C ILE A 16 56.84 -12.97 17.03
N ALA A 17 55.99 -12.26 16.28
CA ALA A 17 56.24 -11.39 15.11
C ALA A 17 54.94 -11.30 14.29
N SER A 18 54.43 -10.18 13.75
CA SER A 18 54.70 -8.75 13.80
C SER A 18 53.66 -8.10 12.85
N GLY A 19 53.14 -6.93 13.19
CA GLY A 19 52.62 -5.98 12.18
C GLY A 19 51.14 -6.07 11.78
N LEU A 20 50.30 -5.27 12.43
CA LEU A 20 49.53 -4.16 11.83
C LEU A 20 48.45 -3.73 12.83
N THR A 21 48.73 -2.70 13.63
CA THR A 21 47.70 -1.96 14.37
C THR A 21 47.12 -0.91 13.43
N CYS A 22 45.97 -1.20 12.83
CA CYS A 22 45.12 -0.18 12.23
C CYS A 22 44.19 0.34 13.33
N SER A 23 44.51 1.52 13.87
CA SER A 23 43.69 2.24 14.82
C SER A 23 42.62 3.01 14.04
N ALA A 24 41.40 2.49 13.93
CA ALA A 24 40.25 3.23 13.42
C ALA A 24 39.47 3.82 14.60
N LYS A 25 39.57 5.15 14.76
CA LYS A 25 38.69 5.94 15.63
C LYS A 25 37.24 5.70 15.20
N ALA A 26 36.40 5.23 16.13
CA ALA A 26 34.95 5.26 15.98
C ALA A 26 34.51 6.74 15.98
N GLN A 27 34.30 7.28 14.78
CA GLN A 27 33.65 8.56 14.60
C GLN A 27 32.16 8.36 14.87
N LYS A 28 31.67 8.91 15.97
CA LYS A 28 30.23 9.12 16.19
C LYS A 28 29.80 10.16 15.17
N ASP A 29 29.33 9.70 14.01
CA ASP A 29 28.50 10.52 13.13
C ASP A 29 27.18 10.75 13.87
N THR A 30 27.12 11.86 14.60
CA THR A 30 25.88 12.45 15.09
C THR A 30 25.05 12.83 13.87
N ALA A 31 24.17 11.93 13.45
CA ALA A 31 23.07 12.24 12.57
C ALA A 31 22.34 13.46 13.15
N LYS A 32 22.30 14.55 12.38
CA LYS A 32 21.45 15.70 12.67
C LYS A 32 20.01 15.20 12.74
N PRO A 33 19.21 15.60 13.74
CA PRO A 33 17.79 15.27 13.74
C PRO A 33 17.17 15.82 12.45
N GLN A 34 16.56 14.94 11.66
CA GLN A 34 15.60 15.36 10.65
C GLN A 34 14.52 16.15 11.38
N GLN A 35 14.34 17.37 10.91
CA GLN A 35 13.39 18.33 11.44
C GLN A 35 11.99 17.77 11.20
N GLU A 36 11.36 17.23 12.25
CA GLU A 36 9.91 17.00 12.26
C GLU A 36 9.26 18.35 11.97
N ALA A 37 8.63 18.47 10.80
CA ALA A 37 7.77 19.59 10.49
C ALA A 37 6.66 19.59 11.54
N THR A 38 6.68 20.57 12.43
CA THR A 38 5.64 20.79 13.43
C THR A 38 4.32 21.06 12.71
N ALA A 39 3.47 20.05 12.65
CA ALA A 39 2.16 20.12 12.04
C ALA A 39 1.26 21.00 12.91
N HIS A 40 1.10 22.26 12.54
CA HIS A 40 0.13 23.14 13.16
C HIS A 40 -1.23 22.86 12.53
N THR A 41 -2.16 22.31 13.32
CA THR A 41 -3.57 22.24 12.92
C THR A 41 -4.03 23.65 12.56
N VAL A 42 -4.47 23.86 11.33
CA VAL A 42 -5.01 25.15 10.87
C VAL A 42 -6.51 25.23 11.17
N ALA A 43 -7.02 26.46 11.32
CA ALA A 43 -8.46 26.71 11.33
C ALA A 43 -9.09 26.21 10.01
N ALA A 44 -10.42 26.04 10.00
CA ALA A 44 -11.16 25.44 8.88
C ALA A 44 -10.66 26.00 7.52
N PRO A 45 -10.03 25.15 6.69
CA PRO A 45 -9.39 25.58 5.45
C PRO A 45 -10.39 26.16 4.44
N GLU A 46 -9.85 26.92 3.48
CA GLU A 46 -10.65 27.50 2.38
C GLU A 46 -11.37 26.39 1.60
N ARG A 47 -12.53 26.73 1.04
CA ARG A 47 -13.34 25.81 0.26
C ARG A 47 -13.52 26.34 -1.15
N ASP A 48 -13.38 25.45 -2.13
CA ASP A 48 -13.66 25.79 -3.52
C ASP A 48 -15.16 25.94 -3.77
N ARG A 49 -15.53 26.32 -5.00
CA ARG A 49 -16.93 26.46 -5.44
C ARG A 49 -17.76 25.18 -5.32
N ASN A 50 -17.12 24.02 -5.27
CA ASN A 50 -17.75 22.72 -5.13
C ASN A 50 -17.83 22.27 -3.67
N GLY A 51 -17.34 23.07 -2.73
CA GLY A 51 -17.30 22.78 -1.29
C GLY A 51 -16.10 21.94 -0.84
N CYS A 52 -15.17 21.62 -1.74
CA CYS A 52 -13.97 20.86 -1.41
C CYS A 52 -13.03 21.69 -0.56
N VAL A 53 -12.44 21.08 0.46
CA VAL A 53 -11.36 21.70 1.25
C VAL A 53 -10.13 21.86 0.36
N VAL A 54 -9.51 23.04 0.38
CA VAL A 54 -8.30 23.35 -0.37
C VAL A 54 -7.09 23.36 0.55
N MET A 55 -6.05 22.63 0.17
CA MET A 55 -4.73 22.59 0.81
C MET A 55 -3.66 22.77 -0.26
N GLU A 56 -2.48 23.26 0.10
CA GLU A 56 -1.46 23.60 -0.88
C GLU A 56 -0.04 23.49 -0.34
N ASN A 57 0.92 23.36 -1.26
CA ASN A 57 2.31 23.70 -1.01
C ASN A 57 2.82 24.65 -2.12
N SER A 58 4.13 24.76 -2.34
CA SER A 58 4.68 25.64 -3.37
C SER A 58 4.30 25.26 -4.80
N ARG A 59 3.99 23.99 -5.07
CA ARG A 59 3.75 23.46 -6.42
C ARG A 59 2.34 22.93 -6.63
N TYR A 60 1.78 22.26 -5.62
CA TYR A 60 0.53 21.52 -5.76
C TYR A 60 -0.62 22.18 -5.01
N LEU A 61 -1.81 22.06 -5.61
CA LEU A 61 -3.11 22.30 -4.98
C LEU A 61 -3.81 20.96 -4.77
N MET A 62 -4.25 20.70 -3.55
CA MET A 62 -5.07 19.53 -3.21
C MET A 62 -6.49 19.97 -2.86
N TYR A 63 -7.46 19.36 -3.53
CA TYR A 63 -8.88 19.52 -3.26
C TYR A 63 -9.40 18.24 -2.62
N LEU A 64 -9.99 18.33 -1.42
CA LEU A 64 -10.56 17.20 -0.68
C LEU A 64 -12.09 17.27 -0.65
N ASP A 65 -12.75 16.20 -1.11
CA ASP A 65 -14.15 15.91 -0.82
C ASP A 65 -14.26 15.15 0.51
N GLU A 66 -14.69 15.85 1.55
CA GLU A 66 -14.78 15.31 2.91
C GLU A 66 -15.72 14.10 3.04
N LYS A 67 -16.66 13.91 2.11
CA LYS A 67 -17.63 12.80 2.17
C LYS A 67 -17.04 11.49 1.70
N THR A 68 -16.12 11.56 0.72
CA THR A 68 -15.57 10.39 0.04
C THR A 68 -14.10 10.16 0.36
N LEU A 69 -13.47 11.07 1.12
CA LEU A 69 -12.01 11.22 1.23
C LEU A 69 -11.33 11.38 -0.13
N GLY A 70 -12.10 11.58 -1.20
CA GLY A 70 -11.59 11.72 -2.55
C GLY A 70 -10.80 13.00 -2.67
N ILE A 71 -9.66 12.91 -3.33
CA ILE A 71 -8.78 14.05 -3.56
C ILE A 71 -8.57 14.26 -5.05
N SER A 72 -8.36 15.53 -5.41
CA SER A 72 -7.76 15.91 -6.68
C SER A 72 -6.50 16.72 -6.41
N ILE A 73 -5.42 16.44 -7.15
CA ILE A 73 -4.16 17.18 -7.03
C ILE A 73 -3.86 17.84 -8.37
N GLU A 74 -3.80 19.16 -8.37
CA GLU A 74 -3.42 19.99 -9.50
C GLU A 74 -1.94 20.39 -9.37
N ASP A 75 -1.16 20.12 -10.41
CA ASP A 75 0.21 20.61 -10.54
C ASP A 75 0.19 21.99 -11.20
N ARG A 76 0.60 23.03 -10.49
CA ARG A 76 0.60 24.41 -11.01
C ARG A 76 1.58 24.64 -12.14
N GLU A 77 2.60 23.79 -12.28
CA GLU A 77 3.57 23.93 -13.36
C GLU A 77 2.99 23.44 -14.69
N THR A 78 2.20 22.36 -14.67
CA THR A 78 1.63 21.74 -15.89
C THR A 78 0.15 22.05 -16.09
N ASN A 79 -0.55 22.53 -15.05
CA ASN A 79 -2.00 22.66 -14.94
C ASN A 79 -2.76 21.32 -15.09
N PHE A 80 -2.06 20.19 -14.99
CA PHE A 80 -2.69 18.87 -15.04
C PHE A 80 -3.22 18.48 -13.66
N THR A 81 -4.36 17.80 -13.62
CA THR A 81 -5.01 17.37 -12.38
C THR A 81 -5.18 15.87 -12.33
N TYR A 82 -4.68 15.26 -11.26
CA TYR A 82 -4.89 13.85 -10.94
C TYR A 82 -6.08 13.71 -10.00
N SER A 83 -7.04 12.85 -10.30
CA SER A 83 -8.17 12.53 -9.42
C SER A 83 -7.95 11.17 -8.73
N SER A 84 -8.47 11.03 -7.52
CA SER A 84 -8.42 9.77 -6.76
C SER A 84 -9.74 9.03 -6.67
N VAL A 85 -10.79 9.53 -7.31
CA VAL A 85 -12.12 8.95 -7.28
C VAL A 85 -12.76 9.01 -8.66
N ILE A 86 -13.59 8.00 -8.94
CA ILE A 86 -14.37 7.86 -10.14
C ILE A 86 -15.84 7.76 -9.75
N LYS A 87 -16.67 8.65 -10.30
CA LYS A 87 -18.13 8.55 -10.22
C LYS A 87 -18.62 7.72 -11.39
N ASP A 88 -18.77 6.43 -11.18
CA ASP A 88 -19.35 5.52 -12.15
C ASP A 88 -20.81 5.22 -11.82
N GLU A 89 -21.72 5.47 -12.75
CA GLU A 89 -23.15 5.21 -12.59
C GLU A 89 -23.54 3.82 -13.13
N LYS A 90 -22.67 3.16 -13.90
CA LYS A 90 -22.98 1.88 -14.55
C LYS A 90 -22.65 0.68 -13.68
N SER A 91 -21.59 0.76 -12.87
CA SER A 91 -21.18 -0.34 -11.99
C SER A 91 -22.23 -0.70 -10.94
N ASN A 92 -22.12 -1.89 -10.37
CA ASN A 92 -22.92 -2.26 -9.20
C ASN A 92 -22.51 -1.45 -7.96
N PRO A 93 -23.37 -1.34 -6.92
CA PRO A 93 -23.12 -0.46 -5.76
C PRO A 93 -21.78 -0.68 -5.05
N SER A 94 -21.30 -1.94 -4.96
CA SER A 94 -20.01 -2.24 -4.31
C SER A 94 -18.81 -1.69 -5.12
N TRP A 95 -18.91 -1.71 -6.45
CA TRP A 95 -17.91 -1.09 -7.31
C TRP A 95 -18.07 0.43 -7.34
N GLN A 96 -19.29 0.96 -7.36
CA GLN A 96 -19.51 2.40 -7.27
C GLN A 96 -18.88 2.99 -5.99
N GLY A 97 -19.09 2.32 -4.85
CA GLY A 97 -18.49 2.72 -3.57
C GLY A 97 -16.97 2.68 -3.58
N PHE A 98 -16.39 1.57 -4.06
CA PHE A 98 -14.94 1.41 -4.15
C PHE A 98 -14.27 2.41 -5.11
N LEU A 99 -14.89 2.66 -6.27
CA LEU A 99 -14.39 3.62 -7.26
C LEU A 99 -14.47 5.06 -6.75
N ASN A 100 -15.50 5.38 -5.95
CA ASN A 100 -15.77 6.72 -5.44
C ASN A 100 -15.32 6.91 -3.97
N SER A 101 -14.28 6.20 -3.53
CA SER A 101 -13.73 6.33 -2.17
C SER A 101 -12.22 6.46 -2.18
N GLY A 102 -11.69 7.41 -1.40
CA GLY A 102 -10.24 7.57 -1.21
C GLY A 102 -9.62 6.41 -0.42
N VAL A 103 -10.41 5.67 0.38
CA VAL A 103 -9.95 4.56 1.20
C VAL A 103 -10.94 3.40 1.10
N SER A 104 -10.43 2.18 1.11
CA SER A 104 -11.28 0.98 1.22
C SER A 104 -10.60 -0.08 2.05
N VAL A 105 -11.41 -0.89 2.72
CA VAL A 105 -10.98 -1.89 3.69
C VAL A 105 -11.55 -3.24 3.31
N GLU A 106 -10.70 -4.25 3.22
CA GLU A 106 -11.10 -5.65 3.25
C GLU A 106 -11.14 -6.15 4.69
N PHE A 107 -12.14 -6.96 5.02
CA PHE A 107 -12.29 -7.56 6.33
C PHE A 107 -12.83 -8.99 6.23
N TYR A 108 -12.58 -9.78 7.27
CA TYR A 108 -13.14 -11.11 7.45
C TYR A 108 -14.24 -11.09 8.50
N THR A 109 -15.20 -11.99 8.31
CA THR A 109 -16.17 -12.35 9.35
C THR A 109 -15.81 -13.73 9.91
N GLN A 110 -16.41 -14.12 11.04
CA GLN A 110 -16.23 -15.47 11.57
C GLN A 110 -16.83 -16.58 10.67
N LYS A 111 -17.58 -16.20 9.62
CA LYS A 111 -18.33 -17.14 8.78
C LYS A 111 -17.59 -17.55 7.50
N SER A 112 -16.62 -16.75 7.06
CA SER A 112 -15.98 -16.91 5.75
C SER A 112 -14.51 -16.52 5.80
N THR A 113 -13.70 -17.23 5.03
CA THR A 113 -12.30 -16.87 4.74
C THR A 113 -12.16 -16.10 3.43
N MET A 114 -13.28 -15.78 2.77
CA MET A 114 -13.30 -14.81 1.68
C MET A 114 -13.47 -13.43 2.31
N PRO A 115 -12.56 -12.48 2.05
CA PRO A 115 -12.71 -11.13 2.58
C PRO A 115 -13.91 -10.45 1.91
N GLU A 116 -14.66 -9.70 2.71
CA GLU A 116 -15.64 -8.73 2.25
C GLU A 116 -14.98 -7.35 2.19
N ARG A 117 -15.52 -6.42 1.41
CA ARG A 117 -14.98 -5.06 1.24
C ARG A 117 -15.99 -4.02 1.67
N VAL A 118 -15.51 -3.02 2.39
CA VAL A 118 -16.23 -1.79 2.72
C VAL A 118 -15.44 -0.57 2.27
N ASP A 119 -16.15 0.47 1.88
CA ASP A 119 -15.64 1.75 1.41
C ASP A 119 -16.39 2.89 2.11
N LEU A 120 -16.10 4.15 1.78
CA LEU A 120 -16.71 5.28 2.48
C LEU A 120 -18.18 5.49 2.11
N ILE A 121 -18.60 5.06 0.92
CA ILE A 121 -19.98 5.19 0.45
C ILE A 121 -20.85 4.09 1.06
N GLY A 122 -20.39 2.83 0.96
CA GLY A 122 -21.11 1.68 1.47
C GLY A 122 -21.06 1.56 3.00
N GLY A 123 -19.96 1.98 3.62
CA GLY A 123 -19.73 1.85 5.06
C GLY A 123 -20.14 3.06 5.89
N THR A 124 -20.30 4.23 5.25
CA THR A 124 -20.69 5.50 5.89
C THR A 124 -20.02 5.74 7.25
N PRO A 125 -18.67 5.72 7.34
CA PRO A 125 -17.99 5.92 8.61
C PRO A 125 -18.25 7.32 9.15
N ALA A 126 -18.23 7.48 10.47
CA ALA A 126 -18.06 8.80 11.07
C ALA A 126 -16.62 9.27 10.82
N ILE A 127 -16.45 10.51 10.35
CA ILE A 127 -15.13 11.06 9.97
C ILE A 127 -14.86 12.32 10.79
N THR A 128 -13.70 12.35 11.45
CA THR A 128 -13.19 13.55 12.13
C THR A 128 -11.89 13.99 11.47
N TYR A 129 -11.84 15.26 11.06
CA TYR A 129 -10.68 15.82 10.35
C TYR A 129 -9.82 16.70 11.26
N SER A 130 -8.49 16.59 11.06
CA SER A 130 -7.51 17.60 11.46
C SER A 130 -6.82 18.13 10.21
N TYR A 131 -6.90 19.44 9.98
CA TYR A 131 -6.37 20.07 8.78
C TYR A 131 -5.00 20.69 8.99
N TYR A 132 -4.18 20.64 7.96
CA TYR A 132 -2.86 21.25 7.85
C TYR A 132 -2.78 22.04 6.56
N THR A 133 -1.76 22.88 6.41
CA THR A 133 -1.56 23.64 5.17
C THR A 133 -1.33 22.73 3.97
N ASP A 134 -0.59 21.64 4.19
CA ASP A 134 -0.15 20.69 3.19
C ASP A 134 -0.96 19.39 3.17
N GLY A 135 -2.04 19.27 3.96
CA GLY A 135 -2.81 18.03 4.00
C GLY A 135 -3.74 17.89 5.19
N PHE A 136 -4.11 16.66 5.53
CA PHE A 136 -5.09 16.39 6.58
C PHE A 136 -4.90 15.01 7.22
N ASP A 137 -5.39 14.86 8.44
CA ASP A 137 -5.65 13.57 9.05
C ASP A 137 -7.15 13.35 9.13
N ALA A 138 -7.59 12.14 8.77
CA ALA A 138 -8.99 11.74 8.81
C ALA A 138 -9.14 10.49 9.69
N LEU A 139 -9.72 10.66 10.88
CA LEU A 139 -10.11 9.55 11.74
C LEU A 139 -11.41 8.94 11.20
N LEU A 140 -11.31 7.75 10.62
CA LEU A 140 -12.42 6.98 10.10
C LEU A 140 -12.91 6.02 11.19
N SER A 141 -14.19 6.12 11.56
CA SER A 141 -14.84 5.22 12.53
C SER A 141 -16.01 4.50 11.87
N TYR A 142 -15.79 3.25 11.47
CA TYR A 142 -16.81 2.37 10.89
C TYR A 142 -17.54 1.62 12.02
N GLU A 143 -18.49 2.29 12.68
CA GLU A 143 -19.17 1.73 13.86
C GLU A 143 -19.82 0.36 13.58
N ALA A 144 -20.50 0.22 12.44
CA ALA A 144 -21.16 -1.03 12.04
C ALA A 144 -20.18 -2.20 11.80
N TYR A 145 -18.91 -1.89 11.60
CA TYR A 145 -17.84 -2.86 11.33
C TYR A 145 -16.81 -2.92 12.46
N GLU A 146 -16.99 -2.17 13.55
CA GLU A 146 -16.08 -2.12 14.69
C GLU A 146 -14.63 -1.77 14.30
N PHE A 147 -14.43 -0.99 13.23
CA PHE A 147 -13.09 -0.54 12.80
C PHE A 147 -12.88 0.94 13.05
N GLN A 148 -11.66 1.28 13.44
CA GLN A 148 -11.18 2.64 13.48
C GLN A 148 -9.77 2.70 12.88
N MET A 149 -9.48 3.76 12.11
CA MET A 149 -8.14 4.05 11.61
C MET A 149 -8.00 5.54 11.30
N THR A 150 -6.79 6.09 11.45
CA THR A 150 -6.51 7.46 11.01
C THR A 150 -5.73 7.42 9.70
N VAL A 151 -6.28 8.06 8.68
CA VAL A 151 -5.62 8.21 7.37
C VAL A 151 -4.94 9.56 7.33
N GLU A 152 -3.63 9.55 7.14
CA GLU A 152 -2.77 10.73 7.10
C GLU A 152 -2.40 11.02 5.65
N VAL A 153 -2.74 12.21 5.15
CA VAL A 153 -2.43 12.63 3.78
C VAL A 153 -1.66 13.92 3.81
N ARG A 154 -0.53 13.98 3.08
CA ARG A 154 0.32 15.17 2.97
C ARG A 154 0.79 15.36 1.55
N LEU A 155 0.72 16.58 1.05
CA LEU A 155 1.44 17.05 -0.12
C LEU A 155 2.94 17.03 0.18
N THR A 156 3.71 16.66 -0.83
CA THR A 156 5.17 16.62 -0.81
C THR A 156 5.70 17.49 -1.94
N GLU A 157 7.01 17.73 -2.00
CA GLU A 157 7.64 18.51 -3.07
C GLU A 157 7.42 17.89 -4.47
N ASP A 158 7.14 16.59 -4.55
CA ASP A 158 7.01 15.82 -5.79
C ASP A 158 5.70 15.02 -5.91
N GLY A 159 4.67 15.35 -5.13
CA GLY A 159 3.35 14.70 -5.21
C GLY A 159 2.66 14.62 -3.86
N MET A 160 2.26 13.42 -3.43
CA MET A 160 1.65 13.22 -2.11
C MET A 160 2.00 11.90 -1.43
N THR A 161 1.90 11.87 -0.11
CA THR A 161 1.89 10.64 0.68
C THR A 161 0.53 10.41 1.32
N ALA A 162 0.12 9.15 1.38
CA ALA A 162 -1.02 8.69 2.17
C ALA A 162 -0.56 7.54 3.07
N GLY A 163 -1.00 7.51 4.32
CA GLY A 163 -0.60 6.46 5.26
C GLY A 163 -1.57 6.24 6.39
N VAL A 164 -1.35 5.16 7.13
CA VAL A 164 -2.07 4.83 8.37
C VAL A 164 -1.04 4.34 9.37
N LYS A 165 -1.02 4.95 10.55
CA LYS A 165 -0.17 4.52 11.67
C LYS A 165 -0.79 3.32 12.36
N LYS A 166 0.03 2.32 12.68
CA LYS A 166 -0.42 1.08 13.33
C LYS A 166 -1.22 1.36 14.61
N ASP A 167 -0.78 2.35 15.38
CA ASP A 167 -1.34 2.68 16.69
C ASP A 167 -2.70 3.41 16.57
N SER A 168 -3.05 3.86 15.36
CA SER A 168 -4.38 4.42 15.07
C SER A 168 -5.41 3.35 14.69
N ILE A 169 -4.97 2.12 14.40
CA ILE A 169 -5.83 1.04 13.93
C ILE A 169 -6.43 0.32 15.14
N ALA A 170 -7.76 0.24 15.17
CA ALA A 170 -8.49 -0.61 16.09
C ALA A 170 -9.51 -1.48 15.33
N GLU A 171 -9.66 -2.71 15.77
CA GLU A 171 -10.71 -3.64 15.30
C GLU A 171 -11.46 -4.24 16.50
N GLY A 172 -12.75 -4.51 16.33
CA GLY A 172 -13.57 -5.23 17.30
C GLY A 172 -13.43 -6.75 17.20
N GLU A 173 -14.47 -7.47 17.63
CA GLU A 173 -14.47 -8.94 17.71
C GLU A 173 -15.15 -9.61 16.52
N THR A 174 -16.13 -8.94 15.93
CA THR A 174 -16.98 -9.53 14.88
C THR A 174 -16.31 -9.48 13.52
N TYR A 175 -15.72 -8.33 13.21
CA TYR A 175 -15.09 -8.04 11.94
C TYR A 175 -13.59 -7.86 12.15
N LYS A 176 -12.80 -8.50 11.29
CA LYS A 176 -11.35 -8.62 11.43
C LYS A 176 -10.67 -8.05 10.20
N LEU A 177 -9.86 -7.01 10.37
CA LEU A 177 -9.16 -6.28 9.31
C LEU A 177 -8.32 -7.24 8.45
N GLY A 178 -8.58 -7.24 7.14
CA GLY A 178 -7.87 -8.05 6.15
C GLY A 178 -6.80 -7.24 5.44
N ALA A 179 -7.23 -6.18 4.75
CA ALA A 179 -6.34 -5.32 3.97
C ALA A 179 -6.88 -3.89 3.87
N VAL A 180 -6.00 -2.94 3.54
CA VAL A 180 -6.33 -1.53 3.30
C VAL A 180 -5.84 -1.10 1.92
N TYR A 181 -6.69 -0.34 1.23
CA TYR A 181 -6.39 0.35 -0.02
C TYR A 181 -6.33 1.85 0.26
N LEU A 182 -5.23 2.49 -0.12
CA LEU A 182 -5.05 3.94 0.00
C LEU A 182 -5.04 4.57 -1.38
N TYR A 183 -6.10 5.31 -1.69
CA TYR A 183 -6.33 6.00 -2.95
C TYR A 183 -6.23 5.07 -4.17
N PRO A 184 -7.01 3.96 -4.22
CA PRO A 184 -6.83 2.92 -5.23
C PRO A 184 -7.11 3.40 -6.66
N MET A 185 -7.85 4.51 -6.82
CA MET A 185 -8.18 5.12 -8.11
C MET A 185 -7.36 6.37 -8.41
N PHE A 186 -6.26 6.63 -7.70
CA PHE A 186 -5.40 7.75 -8.00
C PHE A 186 -4.85 7.66 -9.43
N GLY A 187 -5.18 8.65 -10.25
CA GLY A 187 -4.80 8.68 -11.66
C GLY A 187 -5.45 7.59 -12.52
N ALA A 188 -6.58 7.02 -12.08
CA ALA A 188 -7.31 6.08 -12.90
C ALA A 188 -7.93 6.76 -14.13
N THR A 189 -8.01 6.04 -15.25
CA THR A 189 -8.53 6.57 -16.52
C THR A 189 -9.64 5.69 -17.05
N LYS A 190 -10.58 6.27 -17.79
CA LYS A 190 -11.57 5.50 -18.54
C LYS A 190 -11.01 5.05 -19.88
N LEU A 191 -11.51 3.93 -20.40
CA LEU A 191 -11.20 3.48 -21.75
C LEU A 191 -11.45 4.61 -22.77
N GLY A 192 -10.40 4.98 -23.51
CA GLY A 192 -10.43 6.01 -24.55
C GLY A 192 -10.30 7.45 -24.04
N GLU A 193 -10.15 7.65 -22.73
CA GLU A 193 -9.88 8.97 -22.14
C GLU A 193 -8.41 9.35 -22.34
N GLU A 194 -7.49 8.44 -22.03
CA GLU A 194 -6.05 8.66 -22.09
C GLU A 194 -5.34 7.59 -22.93
N THR A 195 -4.24 7.96 -23.57
CA THR A 195 -3.28 7.01 -24.14
C THR A 195 -2.08 6.84 -23.21
N GLY A 196 -1.47 5.66 -23.19
CA GLY A 196 -0.30 5.40 -22.37
C GLY A 196 -0.34 4.00 -21.78
N TYR A 197 0.27 3.83 -20.60
CA TYR A 197 0.45 2.52 -20.00
C TYR A 197 0.54 2.54 -18.47
N MET A 198 0.17 1.43 -17.85
CA MET A 198 0.56 1.11 -16.47
C MET A 198 1.93 0.43 -16.47
N PHE A 199 2.74 0.74 -15.46
CA PHE A 199 4.04 0.13 -15.23
C PHE A 199 3.99 -0.79 -14.00
N VAL A 200 4.53 -1.99 -14.16
CA VAL A 200 4.66 -3.01 -13.11
C VAL A 200 6.11 -3.52 -13.09
N PRO A 201 6.78 -3.61 -11.94
CA PRO A 201 8.18 -4.04 -11.85
C PRO A 201 8.31 -5.56 -11.71
N GLU A 202 7.68 -6.32 -12.61
CA GLU A 202 7.86 -7.77 -12.71
C GLU A 202 9.05 -8.11 -13.60
N GLY A 203 10.00 -8.89 -13.07
CA GLY A 203 11.23 -9.23 -13.78
C GLY A 203 12.03 -7.97 -14.17
N ALA A 204 12.27 -7.77 -15.47
CA ALA A 204 12.91 -6.57 -16.00
C ALA A 204 11.97 -5.33 -16.06
N GLY A 205 10.68 -5.51 -15.77
CA GLY A 205 9.62 -4.52 -15.92
C GLY A 205 8.64 -4.90 -17.03
N ALA A 206 7.36 -4.66 -16.78
CA ALA A 206 6.26 -4.91 -17.70
C ALA A 206 5.38 -3.66 -17.84
N LEU A 207 4.85 -3.46 -19.05
CA LEU A 207 3.91 -2.40 -19.37
C LEU A 207 2.56 -3.00 -19.76
N ILE A 208 1.48 -2.38 -19.30
CA ILE A 208 0.11 -2.74 -19.64
C ILE A 208 -0.53 -1.53 -20.29
N ASP A 209 -0.81 -1.60 -21.59
CA ASP A 209 -1.44 -0.50 -22.34
C ASP A 209 -2.79 -0.08 -21.75
N LEU A 210 -3.06 1.23 -21.74
CA LEU A 210 -4.36 1.82 -21.36
C LEU A 210 -5.42 1.69 -22.45
N LYS A 211 -5.00 1.36 -23.68
CA LYS A 211 -5.88 1.20 -24.85
C LYS A 211 -6.81 -0.01 -24.68
N ASP A 212 -7.79 -0.10 -25.57
CA ASP A 212 -8.69 -1.26 -25.61
C ASP A 212 -7.87 -2.55 -25.78
N ASN A 213 -8.00 -3.45 -24.81
CA ASN A 213 -7.34 -4.75 -24.89
C ASN A 213 -8.14 -5.78 -25.69
N ASN A 214 -9.28 -5.42 -26.28
CA ASN A 214 -10.15 -6.28 -27.08
C ASN A 214 -10.57 -7.55 -26.32
N SER A 215 -10.93 -7.41 -25.04
CA SER A 215 -11.30 -8.52 -24.14
C SER A 215 -10.20 -9.58 -23.95
N ARG A 216 -8.93 -9.23 -24.20
CA ARG A 216 -7.80 -10.16 -24.00
C ARG A 216 -7.52 -10.41 -22.54
N TYR A 217 -7.81 -9.45 -21.66
CA TYR A 217 -7.62 -9.59 -20.23
C TYR A 217 -8.92 -10.04 -19.57
N LYS A 218 -8.87 -11.23 -18.93
CA LYS A 218 -10.01 -11.78 -18.16
C LYS A 218 -9.79 -11.68 -16.66
N THR A 219 -8.56 -11.46 -16.24
CA THR A 219 -8.14 -11.38 -14.84
C THR A 219 -7.22 -10.18 -14.68
N PRO A 220 -7.31 -9.49 -13.53
CA PRO A 220 -6.39 -8.39 -13.25
C PRO A 220 -4.99 -8.94 -13.00
N TYR A 221 -3.99 -8.07 -13.17
CA TYR A 221 -2.66 -8.36 -12.68
C TYR A 221 -2.62 -8.19 -11.17
N THR A 222 -2.10 -9.18 -10.45
CA THR A 222 -2.06 -9.15 -8.99
C THR A 222 -0.86 -9.96 -8.48
N LYS A 223 0.09 -9.31 -7.81
CA LYS A 223 1.33 -9.94 -7.31
C LYS A 223 1.82 -9.32 -6.02
N LYS A 224 2.24 -10.16 -5.06
CA LYS A 224 2.87 -9.71 -3.81
C LYS A 224 4.22 -9.07 -4.11
N ILE A 225 4.50 -7.95 -3.46
CA ILE A 225 5.82 -7.33 -3.50
C ILE A 225 6.78 -8.23 -2.71
N PHE A 226 7.93 -8.52 -3.29
CA PHE A 226 8.94 -9.47 -2.78
C PHE A 226 8.52 -10.96 -2.80
N GLY A 227 7.42 -11.28 -3.50
CA GLY A 227 7.01 -12.66 -3.76
C GLY A 227 6.13 -13.28 -2.68
N ASP A 228 5.94 -14.59 -2.80
CA ASP A 228 4.99 -15.35 -1.99
C ASP A 228 5.57 -15.71 -0.61
N ASN A 229 4.69 -15.83 0.37
CA ASN A 229 5.00 -16.30 1.71
C ASN A 229 5.06 -17.83 1.71
N ILE A 230 6.27 -18.38 1.64
CA ILE A 230 6.53 -19.84 1.57
C ILE A 230 5.91 -20.65 2.73
N GLY A 231 5.58 -20.01 3.85
CA GLY A 231 4.94 -20.66 5.00
C GLY A 231 3.42 -20.76 4.90
N ILE A 232 2.80 -20.00 3.97
CA ILE A 232 1.35 -19.86 3.84
C ILE A 232 0.88 -20.25 2.44
N ASP A 233 1.58 -19.76 1.42
CA ASP A 233 1.21 -19.92 0.02
C ASP A 233 1.51 -21.35 -0.47
N LYS A 234 0.59 -21.91 -1.25
CA LYS A 234 0.73 -23.27 -1.76
C LYS A 234 1.73 -23.28 -2.91
N PHE A 235 2.77 -24.09 -2.79
CA PHE A 235 3.57 -24.47 -3.95
C PHE A 235 2.75 -25.39 -4.86
N ALA A 236 2.61 -25.03 -6.12
CA ALA A 236 2.11 -25.93 -7.15
C ALA A 236 3.21 -26.97 -7.46
N VAL A 237 3.32 -28.00 -6.63
CA VAL A 237 4.15 -29.16 -6.97
C VAL A 237 3.41 -29.92 -8.06
N SER A 238 3.86 -29.82 -9.31
CA SER A 238 3.32 -30.67 -10.37
C SER A 238 3.67 -32.14 -10.07
N GLU A 239 2.83 -33.05 -10.56
CA GLU A 239 2.98 -34.51 -10.39
C GLU A 239 4.35 -35.05 -10.87
N PHE A 240 5.06 -34.29 -11.70
CA PHE A 240 6.37 -34.65 -12.27
C PHE A 240 7.54 -33.81 -11.75
N GLY A 241 7.34 -32.95 -10.74
CA GLY A 241 8.38 -32.05 -10.22
C GLY A 241 8.90 -31.05 -11.26
N ARG A 242 8.10 -30.77 -12.30
CA ARG A 242 8.41 -29.82 -13.37
C ARG A 242 7.28 -28.80 -13.48
N PRO A 243 7.53 -27.49 -13.41
CA PRO A 243 6.47 -26.50 -13.54
C PRO A 243 5.70 -26.74 -14.86
N SER A 244 4.37 -26.92 -14.78
CA SER A 244 3.52 -27.07 -15.97
C SER A 244 3.37 -25.73 -16.73
N VAL A 245 3.77 -24.63 -16.10
CA VAL A 245 3.78 -23.25 -16.58
C VAL A 245 5.07 -22.61 -16.07
N THR A 246 5.67 -21.71 -16.85
CA THR A 246 6.79 -20.89 -16.36
C THR A 246 6.36 -20.13 -15.11
N GLU A 247 7.15 -20.25 -14.04
CA GLU A 247 6.93 -19.47 -12.82
C GLU A 247 6.94 -17.97 -13.16
N PRO A 248 5.92 -17.20 -12.75
CA PRO A 248 5.90 -15.76 -13.00
C PRO A 248 7.03 -15.08 -12.24
N GLU A 249 7.73 -14.16 -12.89
CA GLU A 249 8.88 -13.46 -12.30
C GLU A 249 8.47 -12.71 -11.02
N PRO A 250 9.36 -12.56 -10.03
CA PRO A 250 9.03 -11.85 -8.81
C PRO A 250 8.95 -10.34 -9.06
N VAL A 251 8.07 -9.69 -8.30
CA VAL A 251 8.08 -8.23 -8.13
C VAL A 251 9.13 -7.91 -7.07
N THR A 252 10.24 -7.29 -7.47
CA THR A 252 11.39 -7.05 -6.57
C THR A 252 11.50 -5.61 -6.09
N MET A 253 10.67 -4.71 -6.63
CA MET A 253 10.66 -3.30 -6.26
C MET A 253 9.25 -2.91 -5.82
N PRO A 254 9.10 -2.11 -4.74
CA PRO A 254 7.81 -1.72 -4.21
C PRO A 254 7.21 -0.52 -4.96
N VAL A 255 7.29 -0.53 -6.29
CA VAL A 255 6.90 0.59 -7.13
C VAL A 255 5.86 0.16 -8.17
N PHE A 256 5.05 1.09 -8.64
CA PHE A 256 4.13 0.90 -9.75
C PHE A 256 3.81 2.28 -10.33
N GLY A 257 3.13 2.37 -11.47
CA GLY A 257 2.75 3.68 -11.97
C GLY A 257 1.84 3.65 -13.17
N MET A 258 1.42 4.84 -13.58
CA MET A 258 0.67 5.05 -14.82
C MET A 258 1.22 6.29 -15.53
N VAL A 259 1.36 6.19 -16.85
CA VAL A 259 1.83 7.27 -17.72
C VAL A 259 0.74 7.59 -18.73
N TYR A 260 0.48 8.87 -18.93
CA TYR A 260 -0.42 9.43 -19.94
C TYR A 260 0.45 10.09 -21.03
N THR A 261 0.53 9.44 -22.19
CA THR A 261 1.54 9.80 -23.20
C THR A 261 1.24 11.06 -23.98
N GLU A 262 -0.04 11.37 -24.26
CA GLU A 262 -0.39 12.65 -24.93
C GLU A 262 -0.19 13.84 -24.00
N GLU A 263 -0.59 13.70 -22.73
CA GLU A 263 -0.53 14.76 -21.72
C GLU A 263 0.88 14.98 -21.17
N GLN A 264 1.83 14.10 -21.49
CA GLN A 264 3.20 14.13 -20.96
C GLN A 264 3.24 14.12 -19.42
N GLN A 265 2.30 13.37 -18.83
CA GLN A 265 2.07 13.29 -17.39
C GLN A 265 2.08 11.85 -16.91
N GLY A 266 2.18 11.65 -15.60
CA GLY A 266 2.04 10.35 -14.98
C GLY A 266 2.35 10.37 -13.50
N PHE A 267 2.33 9.20 -12.89
CA PHE A 267 2.75 9.05 -11.51
C PHE A 267 3.51 7.76 -11.28
N LEU A 268 4.38 7.78 -10.26
CA LEU A 268 5.04 6.62 -9.68
C LEU A 268 4.54 6.44 -8.24
N GLY A 269 3.78 5.39 -8.00
CA GLY A 269 3.40 4.92 -6.68
C GLY A 269 4.53 4.11 -6.04
N ILE A 270 4.89 4.44 -4.81
CA ILE A 270 5.93 3.77 -4.02
C ILE A 270 5.31 3.31 -2.71
N ALA A 271 5.24 1.99 -2.49
CA ALA A 271 4.89 1.44 -1.19
C ALA A 271 6.11 1.57 -0.27
N GLU A 272 6.07 2.52 0.67
CA GLU A 272 7.16 2.81 1.60
C GLU A 272 7.08 1.87 2.79
N ASP A 273 6.16 2.16 3.71
CA ASP A 273 5.88 1.35 4.89
C ASP A 273 4.83 0.29 4.59
N GLY A 274 4.96 -0.89 5.20
CA GLY A 274 4.06 -2.01 4.96
C GLY A 274 4.34 -2.80 3.67
N ARG A 275 5.33 -2.39 2.86
CA ARG A 275 5.69 -2.99 1.56
C ARG A 275 5.94 -4.50 1.56
N TYR A 276 6.34 -5.08 2.69
CA TYR A 276 6.63 -6.52 2.80
C TYR A 276 5.40 -7.42 2.79
N ASN A 277 4.22 -6.88 3.10
CA ASN A 277 2.96 -7.57 2.85
C ASN A 277 2.03 -6.65 2.08
N ALA A 278 2.56 -6.08 1.00
CA ALA A 278 1.76 -5.35 0.03
C ALA A 278 1.68 -6.14 -1.28
N GLN A 279 0.62 -5.88 -2.03
CA GLN A 279 0.36 -6.49 -3.33
C GLN A 279 0.11 -5.38 -4.33
N ILE A 280 0.73 -5.46 -5.52
CA ILE A 280 0.41 -4.59 -6.64
C ILE A 280 -0.80 -5.17 -7.35
N LEU A 281 -1.80 -4.33 -7.62
CA LEU A 281 -2.97 -4.66 -8.39
C LEU A 281 -3.02 -3.73 -9.60
N ALA A 282 -3.02 -4.27 -10.81
CA ALA A 282 -3.24 -3.51 -12.03
C ALA A 282 -4.44 -4.07 -12.80
N TYR A 283 -5.43 -3.22 -12.99
CA TYR A 283 -6.70 -3.53 -13.63
C TYR A 283 -6.78 -2.76 -14.93
N PRO A 284 -6.49 -3.39 -16.08
CA PRO A 284 -6.80 -2.79 -17.36
C PRO A 284 -8.32 -2.80 -17.59
N ASN A 285 -8.79 -1.85 -18.40
CA ASN A 285 -10.18 -1.73 -18.82
C ASN A 285 -10.78 -3.08 -19.28
N GLY A 286 -12.05 -3.34 -19.03
CA GLY A 286 -12.75 -4.56 -19.52
C GLY A 286 -12.52 -5.84 -18.71
N VAL A 287 -11.61 -5.87 -17.73
CA VAL A 287 -11.48 -7.02 -16.81
C VAL A 287 -12.64 -7.11 -15.82
N ILE A 288 -13.11 -5.96 -15.32
CA ILE A 288 -14.30 -5.85 -14.45
C ILE A 288 -15.07 -4.55 -14.74
N THR A 289 -14.35 -3.44 -14.83
CA THR A 289 -14.90 -2.10 -15.09
C THR A 289 -14.33 -1.53 -16.38
N GLU A 290 -14.90 -0.43 -16.89
CA GLU A 290 -14.38 0.28 -18.08
C GLU A 290 -13.10 1.10 -17.79
N TYR A 291 -12.54 1.01 -16.57
CA TYR A 291 -11.45 1.85 -16.10
C TYR A 291 -10.12 1.12 -16.03
N ASN A 292 -9.05 1.83 -16.33
CA ASN A 292 -7.68 1.45 -16.04
C ASN A 292 -7.29 2.02 -14.67
N TRP A 293 -6.81 1.18 -13.76
CA TRP A 293 -6.29 1.62 -12.47
C TRP A 293 -5.21 0.67 -11.95
N ILE A 294 -4.28 1.23 -11.18
CA ILE A 294 -3.18 0.49 -10.56
C ILE A 294 -2.92 1.02 -9.17
N THR A 295 -2.73 0.13 -8.20
CA THR A 295 -2.53 0.51 -6.80
C THR A 295 -1.78 -0.55 -6.01
N ALA A 296 -1.43 -0.23 -4.76
CA ALA A 296 -0.98 -1.19 -3.77
C ALA A 296 -2.09 -1.50 -2.75
N LYS A 297 -2.27 -2.78 -2.45
CA LYS A 297 -3.09 -3.27 -1.34
C LYS A 297 -2.19 -3.69 -0.19
N PHE A 298 -2.41 -3.16 0.99
CA PHE A 298 -1.64 -3.49 2.19
C PHE A 298 -2.36 -4.55 3.01
N ILE A 299 -1.76 -5.72 3.17
CA ILE A 299 -2.35 -6.89 3.81
C ILE A 299 -1.91 -6.96 5.28
N PHE A 300 -2.90 -7.00 6.16
CA PHE A 300 -2.73 -7.13 7.61
C PHE A 300 -2.94 -8.55 8.11
N ARG A 301 -3.72 -9.35 7.37
CA ARG A 301 -4.12 -10.70 7.77
C ARG A 301 -4.20 -11.60 6.55
N GLU A 302 -3.41 -12.66 6.54
CA GLU A 302 -3.38 -13.65 5.46
C GLU A 302 -4.33 -14.83 5.72
N VAL A 303 -4.79 -15.47 4.64
CA VAL A 303 -5.52 -16.75 4.70
C VAL A 303 -4.53 -17.87 4.44
N TYR A 304 -4.45 -18.82 5.36
CA TYR A 304 -3.63 -20.01 5.27
C TYR A 304 -4.49 -21.27 5.28
N THR A 305 -3.90 -22.41 4.91
CA THR A 305 -4.55 -23.71 5.04
C THR A 305 -4.23 -24.32 6.40
N LYS A 306 -5.19 -24.30 7.33
CA LYS A 306 -5.08 -25.00 8.61
C LYS A 306 -5.24 -26.50 8.38
N GLN A 307 -4.16 -27.26 8.52
CA GLN A 307 -4.21 -28.71 8.39
C GLN A 307 -5.12 -29.31 9.46
N THR A 308 -6.10 -30.10 9.03
CA THR A 308 -6.99 -30.90 9.90
C THR A 308 -6.59 -32.36 9.90
N THR A 309 -5.91 -32.81 8.83
CA THR A 309 -5.27 -34.12 8.74
C THR A 309 -3.90 -33.98 8.05
N ALA A 310 -3.17 -35.09 7.88
CA ALA A 310 -1.90 -35.10 7.17
C ALA A 310 -2.00 -34.69 5.69
N SER A 311 -3.17 -34.79 5.06
CA SER A 311 -3.37 -34.53 3.62
C SER A 311 -4.48 -33.52 3.31
N THR A 312 -5.24 -33.07 4.31
CA THR A 312 -6.35 -32.13 4.13
C THR A 312 -6.29 -30.99 5.15
N GLY A 313 -6.81 -29.84 4.76
CA GLY A 313 -6.93 -28.69 5.63
C GLY A 313 -8.09 -27.81 5.23
N VAL A 314 -8.46 -26.92 6.14
CA VAL A 314 -9.50 -25.92 5.93
C VAL A 314 -8.84 -24.55 5.80
N PRO A 315 -9.30 -23.69 4.88
CA PRO A 315 -8.90 -22.28 4.88
C PRO A 315 -9.17 -21.66 6.25
N SER A 316 -8.26 -20.83 6.73
CA SER A 316 -8.39 -20.06 7.97
C SER A 316 -7.58 -18.78 7.82
N TYR A 317 -8.02 -17.69 8.44
CA TYR A 317 -7.21 -16.47 8.50
C TYR A 317 -6.43 -16.39 9.81
N GLU A 318 -5.36 -15.61 9.82
CA GLU A 318 -4.54 -15.38 11.02
C GLU A 318 -5.39 -14.79 12.15
N LYS A 319 -5.26 -15.38 13.35
CA LYS A 319 -6.02 -14.92 14.53
C LYS A 319 -5.60 -13.49 14.88
N ASP A 320 -4.30 -13.30 15.04
CA ASP A 320 -3.70 -12.01 15.38
C ASP A 320 -3.22 -11.33 14.08
N PRO A 321 -3.62 -10.07 13.84
CA PRO A 321 -3.19 -9.34 12.66
C PRO A 321 -1.73 -8.90 12.80
N TYR A 322 -1.00 -8.84 11.68
CA TYR A 322 0.33 -8.25 11.68
C TYR A 322 0.23 -6.72 11.51
N MET A 323 -0.20 -6.03 12.56
CA MET A 323 -0.38 -4.57 12.58
C MET A 323 0.94 -3.83 12.38
N ARG A 324 0.98 -2.90 11.43
CA ARG A 324 2.15 -2.08 11.10
C ARG A 324 1.74 -0.80 10.40
N ASP A 325 2.65 0.16 10.39
CA ASP A 325 2.48 1.37 9.60
C ASP A 325 2.42 1.00 8.12
N ILE A 326 1.50 1.63 7.41
CA ILE A 326 1.43 1.55 5.95
C ILE A 326 1.56 2.96 5.40
N LYS A 327 2.33 3.10 4.32
CA LYS A 327 2.52 4.39 3.67
C LYS A 327 2.78 4.20 2.20
N ILE A 328 2.11 5.01 1.39
CA ILE A 328 2.30 5.09 -0.05
C ILE A 328 2.65 6.52 -0.45
N HIS A 329 3.65 6.66 -1.32
CA HIS A 329 4.02 7.93 -1.95
C HIS A 329 3.62 7.87 -3.42
N TYR A 330 2.69 8.73 -3.83
CA TYR A 330 2.38 8.98 -5.23
C TYR A 330 3.23 10.17 -5.70
N LYS A 331 4.34 9.87 -6.39
CA LYS A 331 5.17 10.89 -7.03
C LYS A 331 4.59 11.26 -8.38
N LEU A 332 4.31 12.53 -8.59
CA LEU A 332 3.80 13.06 -9.86
C LEU A 332 4.99 13.37 -10.77
N VAL A 333 4.90 12.93 -12.03
CA VAL A 333 5.97 13.08 -13.02
C VAL A 333 5.42 13.74 -14.27
N SER A 334 6.25 14.57 -14.88
CA SER A 334 5.99 15.23 -16.16
C SER A 334 7.26 15.18 -17.01
N GLY A 335 7.14 15.11 -18.34
CA GLY A 335 8.32 14.92 -19.21
C GLY A 335 8.10 15.07 -20.71
#